data_AF-A0A9P1JTE4-F1
#
_entry.id   AF-A0A9P1JTE4-F1
#
_cell.length_a   1.000
_cell.length_b   1.000
_cell.length_c   1.000
_cell.angle_alpha   90.00
_cell.angle_beta   90.00
_cell.angle_gamma   90.00
#
_symmetry.space_group_name_H-M   'P 1'
#
loop_
_entity.id
_entity.type
_entity.pdbx_description
1 polymer ?
#
loop_
_entity_poly.entity_id
_entity_poly.type
_entity_poly.pdbx_seq_one_letter_code
_entity_poly.pdbx_strand_id
1 'polypeptide(L)'
;MATPLEDIIAKAIKDADKSFFNEDYTKQARSVMNALKKAGYEVAPVRPPEGLVEWAKENIPFGRLRPAELITQMYSMMVENVRRFDK
;
A
#
# COMPACT_ATOMS: atom_id res chain seq x y z
N MET A 1 -3.61 -2.15 -16.53
CA MET A 1 -4.28 -3.30 -15.87
C MET A 1 -4.59 -2.89 -14.45
N ALA A 2 -5.73 -3.30 -13.89
CA ALA A 2 -6.04 -3.03 -12.49
C ALA A 2 -5.07 -3.80 -11.58
N THR A 3 -4.72 -3.21 -10.43
CA THR A 3 -3.92 -3.92 -9.43
C THR A 3 -4.83 -4.81 -8.56
N PRO A 4 -4.30 -5.84 -7.89
CA PRO A 4 -5.09 -6.66 -6.96
C PRO A 4 -5.83 -5.82 -5.90
N LEU A 5 -5.23 -4.71 -5.45
CA LEU A 5 -5.87 -3.76 -4.53
C LEU A 5 -7.03 -3.00 -5.18
N GLU A 6 -6.86 -2.55 -6.42
CA GLU A 6 -7.96 -1.91 -7.17
C GLU A 6 -9.13 -2.88 -7.35
N ASP A 7 -8.88 -4.18 -7.57
CA ASP A 7 -9.94 -5.19 -7.71
C ASP A 7 -10.68 -5.45 -6.39
N ILE A 8 -9.95 -5.51 -5.25
CA ILE A 8 -10.56 -5.66 -3.91
C ILE A 8 -11.49 -4.46 -3.63
N ILE A 9 -11.01 -3.25 -3.89
CA ILE A 9 -11.79 -2.03 -3.66
C ILE A 9 -12.99 -1.96 -4.61
N ALA A 10 -12.78 -2.25 -5.90
CA ALA A 10 -13.85 -2.23 -6.89
C ALA A 10 -14.96 -3.22 -6.53
N LYS A 11 -14.59 -4.42 -6.09
CA LYS A 11 -15.54 -5.42 -5.59
C LYS A 11 -16.28 -4.93 -4.35
N ALA A 12 -15.58 -4.36 -3.36
CA ALA A 12 -16.21 -3.85 -2.15
C ALA A 12 -17.21 -2.72 -2.44
N ILE A 13 -16.88 -1.80 -3.36
CA ILE A 13 -17.79 -0.75 -3.80
C ILE A 13 -19.00 -1.35 -4.50
N LYS A 14 -18.78 -2.28 -5.45
CA LYS A 14 -19.85 -2.95 -6.18
C LYS A 14 -20.82 -3.72 -5.26
N ASP A 15 -20.29 -4.38 -4.24
CA ASP A 15 -21.11 -5.15 -3.28
C ASP A 15 -21.96 -4.23 -2.39
N ALA A 16 -21.45 -3.02 -2.10
CA ALA A 16 -22.17 -1.99 -1.35
C ALA A 16 -23.21 -1.25 -2.20
N ASP A 17 -22.97 -1.09 -3.50
CA ASP A 17 -23.89 -0.45 -4.43
C ASP A 17 -25.15 -1.33 -4.63
N LYS A 18 -26.32 -0.78 -4.32
CA LYS A 18 -27.64 -1.42 -4.52
C LYS A 18 -28.42 -0.81 -5.68
N SER A 19 -27.81 0.14 -6.40
CA SER A 19 -28.43 0.76 -7.55
C SER A 19 -28.48 -0.21 -8.74
N PHE A 20 -29.41 0.05 -9.66
CA PHE A 20 -29.56 -0.74 -10.89
C PHE A 20 -28.59 -0.26 -12.00
N PHE A 21 -27.70 0.68 -11.70
CA PHE A 21 -26.80 1.26 -12.70
C PHE A 21 -25.52 0.45 -12.83
N ASN A 22 -25.00 0.37 -14.07
CA ASN A 22 -23.71 -0.25 -14.34
C ASN A 22 -22.61 0.81 -14.25
N GLU A 23 -22.04 0.98 -13.06
CA GLU A 23 -20.96 1.91 -12.78
C GLU A 23 -19.57 1.35 -13.10
N ASP A 24 -18.61 2.25 -13.38
CA ASP A 24 -17.19 1.88 -13.53
C ASP A 24 -16.50 1.81 -12.16
N TYR A 25 -16.70 0.69 -11.48
CA TYR A 25 -16.13 0.42 -10.15
C TYR A 25 -14.59 0.42 -10.15
N THR A 26 -13.96 0.07 -11.27
CA THR A 26 -12.49 0.11 -11.42
C THR A 26 -11.97 1.54 -11.40
N LYS A 27 -12.65 2.46 -12.09
CA LYS A 27 -12.33 3.90 -12.04
C LYS A 27 -12.50 4.45 -10.62
N GLN A 28 -13.55 4.02 -9.91
CA GLN A 28 -13.78 4.43 -8.53
C GLN A 28 -12.67 3.91 -7.60
N ALA A 29 -12.30 2.64 -7.72
CA ALA A 29 -11.21 2.04 -6.95
C ALA A 29 -9.87 2.76 -7.17
N ARG A 30 -9.55 3.11 -8.42
CA ARG A 30 -8.36 3.90 -8.73
C ARG A 30 -8.41 5.29 -8.12
N SER A 31 -9.58 5.92 -8.10
CA SER A 31 -9.80 7.21 -7.44
C SER A 31 -9.48 7.13 -5.94
N VAL A 32 -9.96 6.08 -5.26
CA VAL A 32 -9.68 5.82 -3.84
C VAL A 32 -8.18 5.66 -3.59
N MET A 33 -7.50 4.80 -4.37
CA MET A 33 -6.05 4.61 -4.24
C MET A 33 -5.27 5.92 -4.43
N ASN A 34 -5.68 6.75 -5.39
CA ASN A 34 -5.06 8.05 -5.61
C ASN A 34 -5.32 9.03 -4.45
N ALA A 35 -6.51 9.02 -3.86
CA ALA A 35 -6.85 9.86 -2.72
C ALA A 35 -6.03 9.47 -1.48
N LEU A 36 -5.92 8.17 -1.16
CA LEU A 36 -5.08 7.66 -0.07
C LEU A 36 -3.62 8.10 -0.24
N LYS A 37 -3.07 7.90 -1.44
CA LYS A 37 -1.69 8.31 -1.75
C LYS A 37 -1.48 9.82 -1.57
N LYS A 38 -2.40 10.64 -2.08
CA LYS A 38 -2.34 12.12 -1.92
C LYS A 38 -2.41 12.56 -0.46
N ALA A 39 -3.11 11.80 0.38
CA ALA A 39 -3.21 12.05 1.81
C ALA A 39 -2.02 11.48 2.63
N GLY A 40 -1.03 10.87 1.97
CA GLY A 40 0.15 10.31 2.64
C GLY A 40 -0.06 8.91 3.22
N TYR A 41 -1.12 8.21 2.83
CA TYR A 41 -1.37 6.83 3.23
C TYR A 41 -0.92 5.86 2.15
N GLU A 42 -0.36 4.73 2.58
CA GLU A 42 0.00 3.59 1.74
C GLU A 42 -0.75 2.35 2.22
N VAL A 43 -1.21 1.52 1.28
CA VAL A 43 -1.90 0.27 1.58
C VAL A 43 -0.88 -0.85 1.50
N ALA A 44 -0.61 -1.49 2.63
CA ALA A 44 0.41 -2.53 2.76
C ALA A 44 -0.21 -3.85 3.25
N PRO A 45 0.29 -5.02 2.80
CA PRO A 45 -0.04 -6.29 3.42
C PRO A 45 0.38 -6.32 4.89
N VAL A 46 -0.37 -7.06 5.71
CA VAL A 46 -0.10 -7.22 7.15
C VAL A 46 1.28 -7.84 7.40
N ARG A 47 1.75 -8.70 6.49
CA ARG A 47 3.09 -9.28 6.52
C ARG A 47 3.91 -8.72 5.35
N PRO A 48 5.15 -8.26 5.58
CA PRO A 48 5.99 -7.74 4.50
C PRO A 48 6.31 -8.86 3.50
N PRO A 49 6.31 -8.59 2.19
CA PRO A 49 6.77 -9.54 1.19
C PRO A 49 8.22 -9.95 1.44
N GLU A 50 8.58 -11.21 1.17
CA GLU A 50 9.95 -11.71 1.41
C GLU A 50 11.01 -10.87 0.68
N GLY A 51 10.74 -10.47 -0.57
CA GLY A 51 11.63 -9.61 -1.34
C GLY A 51 11.86 -8.22 -0.73
N LEU A 52 10.86 -7.67 -0.02
CA LEU A 52 11.04 -6.42 0.73
C LEU A 52 11.97 -6.64 1.91
N VAL A 53 11.83 -7.76 2.63
CA VAL A 53 12.67 -8.08 3.79
C VAL A 53 14.12 -8.25 3.37
N GLU A 54 14.39 -8.98 2.28
CA GLU A 54 15.75 -9.14 1.76
C GLU A 54 16.37 -7.80 1.34
N TRP A 55 15.61 -6.96 0.62
CA TRP A 55 16.08 -5.63 0.25
C TRP A 55 16.32 -4.75 1.49
N ALA A 56 15.44 -4.81 2.49
CA ALA A 56 15.56 -4.00 3.69
C ALA A 56 16.79 -4.37 4.54
N LYS A 57 17.19 -5.64 4.59
CA LYS A 57 18.42 -6.07 5.30
C LYS A 57 19.66 -5.31 4.83
N GLU A 58 19.74 -5.03 3.54
CA GLU A 58 20.88 -4.34 2.93
C GLU A 58 20.78 -2.81 3.02
N ASN A 59 19.58 -2.28 3.22
CA ASN A 59 19.29 -0.85 3.14
C ASN A 59 18.90 -0.22 4.49
N ILE A 60 18.68 -1.03 5.53
CA ILE A 60 18.29 -0.55 6.86
C ILE A 60 19.29 0.48 7.39
N PRO A 61 18.82 1.55 8.06
CA PRO A 61 19.70 2.52 8.67
C PRO A 61 20.57 1.84 9.74
N PHE A 62 21.88 1.91 9.58
CA PHE A 62 22.84 1.36 10.53
C PHE A 62 23.62 2.47 11.24
N GLY A 63 23.91 2.30 12.54
CA GLY A 63 24.76 3.20 13.32
C GLY A 63 24.08 3.81 14.56
N ARG A 64 24.65 4.91 15.07
CA ARG A 64 24.15 5.62 16.26
C ARG A 64 22.96 6.52 15.91
N LEU A 65 21.76 5.93 15.90
CA LEU A 65 20.49 6.65 15.87
C LEU A 65 19.84 6.60 17.25
N ARG A 66 19.06 7.63 17.60
CA ARG A 66 18.16 7.51 18.76
C ARG A 66 17.12 6.43 18.47
N PRO A 67 16.67 5.65 19.46
CA PRO A 67 15.70 4.57 19.23
C PRO A 67 14.45 5.03 18.47
N ALA A 68 13.94 6.23 18.76
CA ALA A 68 12.79 6.80 18.06
C ALA A 68 13.07 7.04 16.56
N GLU A 69 14.25 7.57 16.22
CA GLU A 69 14.63 7.83 14.83
C GLU A 69 14.81 6.55 14.03
N LEU A 70 15.42 5.53 14.65
CA LEU A 70 15.57 4.21 14.04
C LEU A 70 14.20 3.61 13.69
N ILE A 71 13.27 3.60 14.64
CA ILE A 71 11.93 3.04 14.42
C ILE A 71 11.18 3.80 13.32
N THR A 72 11.21 5.13 13.33
CA THR A 72 10.56 5.94 12.29
C THR A 72 11.16 5.67 10.92
N GLN A 73 12.49 5.65 10.78
CA GLN A 73 13.14 5.39 9.50
C GLN A 73 12.89 3.97 9.01
N MET A 74 12.93 2.97 9.89
CA MET A 74 12.60 1.59 9.54
C MET A 74 11.15 1.48 9.05
N TYR A 75 10.19 2.08 9.77
CA TYR A 75 8.79 2.07 9.37
C TYR A 75 8.58 2.72 8.00
N SER A 76 9.08 3.95 7.81
CA SER A 76 8.96 4.68 6.54
C SER A 76 9.58 3.89 5.38
N MET A 77 10.79 3.37 5.56
CA MET A 77 11.48 2.59 4.54
C MET A 77 10.68 1.35 4.11
N MET A 78 10.13 0.60 5.07
CA MET A 78 9.36 -0.60 4.79
C MET A 78 8.06 -0.27 4.06
N VAL A 79 7.31 0.73 4.55
CA VAL A 79 6.00 1.10 3.99
C VAL A 79 6.14 1.72 2.60
N GLU A 80 7.09 2.64 2.39
CA GLU A 80 7.29 3.31 1.10
C GLU A 80 7.71 2.35 -0.01
N ASN A 81 8.43 1.29 0.34
CA ASN A 81 8.94 0.32 -0.63
C ASN A 81 8.02 -0.89 -0.82
N VAL A 82 6.95 -1.05 -0.03
CA VAL A 82 6.12 -2.26 -0.05
C VAL A 82 5.56 -2.57 -1.44
N ARG A 83 5.08 -1.55 -2.16
CA ARG A 83 4.51 -1.69 -3.51
C ARG A 83 5.50 -2.20 -4.56
N ARG A 84 6.81 -2.02 -4.34
CA ARG A 84 7.83 -2.51 -5.26
C ARG A 84 7.92 -4.04 -5.22
N PHE A 85 7.59 -4.62 -4.07
CA PHE A 85 7.77 -6.05 -3.77
C PHE A 85 6.45 -6.80 -3.58
N ASP A 86 5.34 -6.08 -3.44
CA ASP A 86 3.98 -6.61 -3.45
C ASP A 86 3.50 -6.76 -4.91
N LYS A 87 3.89 -7.88 -5.52
CA LYS A 87 3.57 -8.24 -6.91
C LYS A 87 2.69 -9.49 -6.98
#